data_AF-A0A8J8J2A5-F1
#
_entry.id   AF-A0A8J8J2A5-F1
#
_cell.length_a   1.000
_cell.length_b   1.000
_cell.length_c   1.000
_cell.angle_alpha   90.00
_cell.angle_beta   90.00
_cell.angle_gamma   90.00
#
_symmetry.space_group_name_H-M   'P 1'
#
loop_
_entity.id
_entity.type
_entity.pdbx_description
1 polymer ?
#
loop_
_entity_poly.entity_id
_entity_poly.type
_entity_poly.pdbx_seq_one_letter_code
_entity_poly.pdbx_strand_id
1 'polypeptide(L)'
;MRRLLYALPFLFLGLALLFWRLTPTGAMVVLLAWLTFVLEYRYGGESREGDELVALGVSISVLLLPLHEAIAEILALFIFILAMTALVIKFKRGA
;
A
#
# COMPACT_ATOMS: atom_id res chain seq x y z
N MET A 1 -16.28 -9.54 -3.24
CA MET A 1 -14.99 -9.25 -3.92
C MET A 1 -14.16 -8.38 -3.01
N ARG A 2 -12.88 -8.73 -2.77
CA ARG A 2 -11.98 -7.91 -1.93
C ARG A 2 -11.69 -6.59 -2.66
N ARG A 3 -12.09 -5.45 -2.09
CA ARG A 3 -11.87 -4.12 -2.69
C ARG A 3 -10.38 -3.80 -2.82
N LEU A 4 -9.55 -4.46 -2.00
CA LEU A 4 -8.10 -4.45 -2.09
C LEU A 4 -7.57 -4.73 -3.51
N LEU A 5 -8.24 -5.60 -4.28
CA LEU A 5 -7.82 -5.94 -5.65
C LEU A 5 -7.87 -4.76 -6.63
N TYR A 6 -8.59 -3.67 -6.30
CA TYR A 6 -8.56 -2.45 -7.11
C TYR A 6 -7.18 -1.77 -7.12
N ALA A 7 -6.33 -2.04 -6.13
CA ALA A 7 -4.96 -1.52 -6.09
C ALA A 7 -3.99 -2.27 -7.02
N LEU A 8 -4.35 -3.48 -7.48
CA LEU A 8 -3.49 -4.35 -8.29
C LEU A 8 -2.95 -3.68 -9.58
N PRO A 9 -3.77 -3.03 -10.43
CA PRO A 9 -3.26 -2.34 -11.62
C PRO A 9 -2.26 -1.24 -11.28
N PHE A 10 -2.46 -0.53 -10.16
CA PHE A 10 -1.54 0.51 -9.71
C PHE A 10 -0.23 -0.07 -9.21
N LEU A 11 -0.24 -1.20 -8.50
CA LEU A 11 0.99 -1.88 -8.09
C LEU A 11 1.87 -2.29 -9.28
N PHE A 12 1.26 -2.80 -10.35
CA PHE A 12 1.98 -3.10 -11.60
C PHE A 12 2.49 -1.83 -12.29
N LEU A 13 1.71 -0.75 -12.27
CA LEU A 13 2.16 0.55 -12.76
C LEU A 13 3.37 1.07 -11.96
N GLY A 14 3.37 0.92 -10.64
CA GLY A 14 4.51 1.27 -9.78
C GLY A 14 5.78 0.50 -10.17
N LEU A 15 5.67 -0.80 -10.43
CA LEU A 15 6.80 -1.59 -10.95
C LEU A 15 7.27 -1.07 -12.32
N ALA A 16 6.35 -0.80 -13.24
CA ALA A 16 6.70 -0.26 -14.56
C ALA A 16 7.41 1.09 -14.45
N LEU A 17 6.99 1.96 -13.52
CA LEU A 17 7.66 3.23 -13.24
C LEU A 17 9.10 3.03 -12.75
N LEU A 18 9.36 2.02 -11.90
CA LEU A 18 10.74 1.72 -11.47
C LEU A 18 11.63 1.23 -12.61
N PHE A 19 11.08 0.43 -13.53
CA PHE A 19 11.81 0.02 -14.73
C PHE A 19 12.15 1.19 -15.64
N TRP A 20 11.26 2.19 -15.71
CA TRP A 20 11.50 3.41 -16.48
C TRP A 20 12.53 4.34 -15.81
N ARG A 21 12.39 4.55 -14.49
CA ARG A 21 13.28 5.43 -13.71
C ARG A 21 13.39 4.93 -12.28
N LEU A 22 14.53 4.31 -11.98
CA LEU A 22 14.83 3.83 -10.64
C LEU A 22 15.31 4.98 -9.75
N THR A 23 14.51 5.37 -8.77
CA THR A 23 14.93 6.26 -7.66
C THR A 23 14.82 5.50 -6.33
N PRO A 24 15.67 5.81 -5.33
CA PRO A 24 15.57 5.20 -4.00
C PRO A 24 14.18 5.40 -3.37
N THR A 25 13.65 6.63 -3.44
CA THR A 25 12.31 6.96 -2.94
C THR A 25 11.22 6.23 -3.71
N GLY A 26 11.35 6.15 -5.03
CA GLY A 26 10.45 5.37 -5.87
C GLY A 26 10.40 3.90 -5.47
N ALA A 27 11.57 3.28 -5.31
CA ALA A 27 11.69 1.89 -4.88
C ALA A 27 11.04 1.67 -3.51
N MET A 28 11.26 2.59 -2.56
CA MET A 28 10.67 2.53 -1.23
C MET A 28 9.14 2.57 -1.27
N VAL A 29 8.55 3.52 -2.02
CA VAL A 29 7.08 3.62 -2.17
C VAL A 29 6.49 2.35 -2.73
N VAL A 30 7.08 1.82 -3.81
CA VAL A 30 6.57 0.61 -4.47
C VAL A 30 6.72 -0.62 -3.56
N LEU A 31 7.83 -0.75 -2.83
CA LEU A 31 8.02 -1.81 -1.84
C LEU A 31 6.98 -1.73 -0.72
N LEU A 32 6.78 -0.55 -0.13
CA LEU A 32 5.76 -0.33 0.91
C LEU A 32 4.35 -0.63 0.39
N ALA A 33 4.04 -0.21 -0.83
CA ALA A 33 2.77 -0.47 -1.49
C ALA A 33 2.51 -1.98 -1.65
N TRP A 34 3.51 -2.73 -2.15
CA TRP A 34 3.43 -4.19 -2.26
C TRP A 34 3.33 -4.88 -0.91
N LEU A 35 4.14 -4.48 0.07
CA LEU A 35 4.10 -5.05 1.42
C LEU A 35 2.74 -4.85 2.08
N THR A 36 2.22 -3.61 2.03
CA THR A 36 0.89 -3.28 2.56
C THR A 36 -0.19 -4.14 1.90
N PHE A 37 -0.15 -4.25 0.57
CA PHE A 37 -1.11 -5.06 -0.18
C PHE A 37 -1.03 -6.54 0.21
N VAL A 38 0.16 -7.14 0.28
CA VAL A 38 0.33 -8.56 0.62
C VAL A 38 -0.12 -8.85 2.05
N LEU A 39 0.20 -7.96 2.99
CA LEU A 39 -0.20 -8.06 4.38
C LEU A 39 -1.73 -8.01 4.54
N GLU A 40 -2.38 -7.01 3.93
CA GLU A 40 -3.84 -6.87 3.97
C GLU A 40 -4.54 -8.01 3.20
N TYR A 41 -3.95 -8.48 2.10
CA TYR A 41 -4.50 -9.60 1.35
C TYR A 41 -4.47 -10.91 2.17
N ARG A 42 -3.38 -11.14 2.91
CA ARG A 42 -3.17 -12.40 3.65
C ARG A 42 -3.83 -12.40 5.02
N TYR A 43 -3.70 -11.32 5.77
CA TYR A 43 -4.11 -11.23 7.17
C TYR A 43 -5.27 -10.25 7.40
N GLY A 44 -5.48 -9.34 6.46
CA GLY A 44 -6.64 -8.45 6.41
C GLY A 44 -7.89 -9.11 5.83
N GLY A 45 -9.02 -8.41 5.95
CA GLY A 45 -10.32 -8.87 5.47
C GLY A 45 -11.45 -8.93 6.51
N GLU A 46 -11.30 -8.30 7.67
CA GLU A 46 -12.38 -8.17 8.66
C GLU A 46 -13.27 -6.95 8.42
N SER A 47 -12.75 -5.89 7.79
CA SER A 47 -13.50 -4.65 7.55
C SER A 47 -13.44 -4.22 6.09
N ARG A 48 -14.63 -4.01 5.50
CA ARG A 48 -14.81 -3.51 4.13
C ARG A 48 -14.26 -2.09 3.95
N GLU A 49 -14.31 -1.27 5.00
CA GLU A 49 -13.79 0.10 5.00
C GLU A 49 -12.26 0.11 5.07
N GLY A 50 -11.67 -0.80 5.85
CA GLY A 50 -10.21 -0.97 5.92
C GLY A 50 -9.61 -1.40 4.58
N ASP A 51 -10.23 -2.40 3.94
CA ASP A 51 -9.85 -2.88 2.60
C ASP A 51 -9.83 -1.74 1.56
N GLU A 52 -10.80 -0.84 1.61
CA GLU A 52 -10.91 0.28 0.66
C GLU A 52 -9.92 1.40 0.96
N LEU A 53 -9.71 1.72 2.24
CA LEU A 53 -8.71 2.71 2.64
C LEU A 53 -7.29 2.27 2.25
N VAL A 54 -6.97 0.99 2.45
CA VAL A 54 -5.68 0.43 2.01
C VAL A 54 -5.58 0.46 0.49
N ALA A 55 -6.63 0.04 -0.23
CA ALA A 55 -6.62 0.05 -1.70
C ALA A 55 -6.38 1.45 -2.26
N LEU A 56 -7.08 2.45 -1.74
CA LEU A 56 -6.95 3.85 -2.14
C LEU A 56 -5.58 4.41 -1.76
N GLY A 57 -5.12 4.15 -0.53
CA GLY A 57 -3.81 4.60 -0.06
C GLY A 57 -2.67 4.10 -0.94
N VAL A 58 -2.66 2.80 -1.22
CA VAL A 58 -1.68 2.16 -2.12
C VAL A 58 -1.75 2.78 -3.53
N SER A 59 -2.96 2.92 -4.08
CA SER A 59 -3.15 3.43 -5.45
C SER A 59 -2.69 4.88 -5.58
N ILE A 60 -3.08 5.74 -4.64
CA ILE A 60 -2.75 7.17 -4.65
C ILE A 60 -1.25 7.38 -4.43
N SER A 61 -0.62 6.63 -3.52
CA SER A 61 0.84 6.69 -3.33
C SER A 61 1.59 6.39 -4.63
N VAL A 62 1.16 5.37 -5.38
CA VAL A 62 1.79 5.02 -6.66
C VAL A 62 1.53 6.07 -7.74
N LEU A 63 0.32 6.64 -7.79
CA LEU A 63 0.00 7.71 -8.74
C LEU A 63 0.74 9.03 -8.43
N LEU A 64 1.07 9.28 -7.17
CA LEU A 64 1.81 10.46 -6.74
C LEU A 64 3.30 10.39 -7.03
N LEU A 65 3.87 9.19 -7.22
CA LEU A 65 5.29 8.99 -7.54
C LEU A 65 5.83 9.94 -8.62
N PRO A 66 5.23 10.02 -9.83
CA PRO A 66 5.73 10.89 -10.88
C PRO A 66 5.51 12.39 -10.62
N LEU A 67 4.64 12.76 -9.68
CA LEU A 67 4.25 14.14 -9.41
C LEU A 67 5.05 14.72 -8.23
N HIS A 68 5.09 14.01 -7.11
CA HIS A 68 5.72 14.43 -5.85
C HIS A 68 6.20 13.21 -5.04
N GLU A 69 7.45 12.80 -5.25
CA GLU A 69 8.06 11.64 -4.60
C GLU A 69 7.97 11.68 -3.06
N ALA A 70 8.22 12.85 -2.45
CA ALA A 70 8.17 13.00 -0.99
C ALA A 70 6.75 12.79 -0.40
N ILE A 71 5.71 13.29 -1.08
CA ILE A 71 4.32 13.11 -0.63
C ILE A 71 3.91 11.65 -0.82
N ALA A 72 4.30 11.03 -1.94
CA ALA A 72 4.07 9.61 -2.20
C ALA A 72 4.67 8.72 -1.11
N GLU A 73 5.91 9.01 -0.69
CA GLU A 73 6.61 8.30 0.38
C GLU A 73 5.93 8.45 1.74
N ILE A 74 5.61 9.69 2.13
CA ILE A 74 4.90 9.95 3.39
C ILE A 74 3.56 9.21 3.43
N LEU A 75 2.79 9.26 2.34
CA LEU A 75 1.51 8.56 2.26
C LEU A 75 1.67 7.04 2.30
N ALA A 76 2.66 6.48 1.59
CA ALA A 76 2.91 5.05 1.59
C ALA A 76 3.33 4.54 2.97
N LEU A 77 4.19 5.28 3.67
CA LEU A 77 4.60 5.00 5.04
C LEU A 77 3.40 5.08 6.00
N PHE A 78 2.58 6.12 5.88
CA PHE A 78 1.41 6.32 6.72
C PHE A 78 0.41 5.16 6.59
N ILE A 79 0.09 4.76 5.36
CA ILE A 79 -0.82 3.64 5.08
C ILE A 79 -0.23 2.31 5.57
N PHE A 80 1.07 2.09 5.37
CA PHE A 80 1.75 0.91 5.90
C PHE A 80 1.68 0.83 7.43
N ILE A 81 1.92 1.95 8.14
CA ILE A 81 1.82 2.01 9.61
C ILE A 81 0.40 1.71 10.07
N LEU A 82 -0.62 2.24 9.39
CA LEU A 82 -2.02 1.94 9.70
C LEU A 82 -2.33 0.46 9.52
N ALA A 83 -1.93 -0.15 8.40
CA ALA A 83 -2.12 -1.57 8.14
C ALA A 83 -1.41 -2.44 9.19
N MET A 84 -0.16 -2.11 9.52
CA MET A 84 0.58 -2.79 10.58
C MET A 84 -0.06 -2.64 11.95
N THR A 85 -0.56 -1.45 12.29
CA THR A 85 -1.24 -1.20 13.57
C THR A 85 -2.52 -2.03 13.67
N ALA A 86 -3.32 -2.08 12.61
CA ALA A 86 -4.52 -2.91 12.54
C ALA A 86 -4.19 -4.40 12.74
N LEU A 87 -3.14 -4.89 12.07
CA LEU A 87 -2.68 -6.27 12.21
C LEU A 87 -2.16 -6.58 13.62
N VAL A 88 -1.36 -5.69 14.21
CA VAL A 88 -0.85 -5.86 15.58
C VAL A 88 -2.00 -5.92 16.59
N ILE A 89 -3.00 -5.03 16.46
CA ILE A 89 -4.18 -5.04 17.32
C ILE A 89 -4.96 -6.35 17.15
N LYS A 90 -5.14 -6.81 15.91
CA LYS A 90 -5.80 -8.07 15.60
C LYS A 90 -5.10 -9.26 16.25
N PHE A 91 -3.78 -9.40 16.07
CA PHE A 91 -3.03 -10.49 16.70
C PHE A 91 -2.99 -10.39 18.23
N LYS A 92 -3.00 -9.19 18.81
CA LYS A 92 -3.05 -9.01 20.26
C LYS A 92 -4.43 -9.34 20.86
N ARG A 93 -5.52 -9.16 20.10
CA ARG A 93 -6.89 -9.46 20.55
C ARG A 93 -7.33 -10.90 20.30
N GLY A 94 -6.52 -11.70 19.59
CA GLY A 94 -6.85 -13.05 19.15
C GLY A 94 -5.65 -13.99 19.11
N ALA A 95 -4.89 -14.01 20.22
CA ALA A 95 -4.32 -15.21 20.83
C ALA A 95 -5.09 -15.47 22.13
#